data_AF-A0A2H0AHP1-F1
#
_entry.id   AF-A0A2H0AHP1-F1
#
_cell.length_a   1.000
_cell.length_b   1.000
_cell.length_c   1.000
_cell.angle_alpha   90.00
_cell.angle_beta   90.00
_cell.angle_gamma   90.00
#
_symmetry.space_group_name_H-M   'P 1'
#
loop_
_entity.id
_entity.type
_entity.pdbx_description
1 polymer ?
#
loop_
_entity_poly.entity_id
_entity_poly.type
_entity_poly.pdbx_seq_one_letter_code
_entity_poly.pdbx_strand_id
1 'polypeptide(L)'
;MTQPKPPPEIDSDALKANLLETAVAEITIDPAFAVLFEVVAGFRGIHGNLEELLYEISHPFRNWKLILPRLRAFVLKNADLFRRHAKGPEALERLLDIFFTVLADAAKNEALQAAAVEALLAFVERMLPGDAAELARYDQPLAACFARLHGLDDATLMHIVQGHHPVKKIAERLQQLAGQGASYDLRPIARLLQRILELNYGYWLAEEDPLPWFLERCSSMCEEGWEAGKLLQAISHDRIREYRQTLAAINVETEGVDLVRLLELPAHIDFVRLYRKVPGELEATGAAAGAPPDRFTENRKLLFLFRSMETPGLSLI
;
A
#
# COMPACT_ATOMS: atom_id res chain seq x y z
N MET A 1 16.74 53.27 17.24
CA MET A 1 16.94 52.22 16.21
C MET A 1 17.83 51.15 16.81
N THR A 2 17.24 50.09 17.34
CA THR A 2 17.94 48.94 17.90
C THR A 2 18.32 48.01 16.76
N GLN A 3 19.62 47.81 16.53
CA GLN A 3 20.09 46.81 15.58
C GLN A 3 19.70 45.40 16.07
N PRO A 4 19.27 44.49 15.19
CA PRO A 4 18.97 43.12 15.58
C PRO A 4 20.27 42.41 15.99
N LYS A 5 20.25 41.81 17.17
CA LYS A 5 21.33 40.97 17.70
C LYS A 5 21.54 39.78 16.73
N PRO A 6 22.77 39.49 16.29
CA PRO A 6 23.02 38.33 15.45
C PRO A 6 22.59 37.05 16.20
N PRO A 7 22.04 36.05 15.50
CA PRO A 7 21.68 34.78 16.12
C PRO A 7 22.94 34.17 16.76
N PRO A 8 22.81 33.52 17.94
CA PRO A 8 23.95 32.92 18.60
C PRO A 8 24.58 31.86 17.71
N GLU A 9 25.88 31.98 17.43
CA GLU A 9 26.68 30.92 16.81
C GLU A 9 26.69 29.72 17.76
N ILE A 10 25.99 28.65 17.36
CA ILE A 10 26.01 27.39 18.10
C ILE A 10 27.30 26.68 17.71
N ASP A 11 28.41 27.08 18.35
CA ASP A 11 29.74 26.51 18.14
C ASP A 11 30.00 25.39 19.16
N SER A 12 29.30 24.27 18.99
CA SER A 12 29.47 23.09 19.86
C SER A 12 30.54 22.17 19.29
N ASP A 13 31.52 21.77 20.11
CA ASP A 13 32.52 20.77 19.75
C ASP A 13 31.88 19.44 19.32
N ALA A 14 30.71 19.11 19.87
CA ALA A 14 29.94 17.94 19.45
C ALA A 14 29.34 18.10 18.05
N LEU A 15 28.91 19.31 17.67
CA LEU A 15 28.43 19.60 16.31
C LEU A 15 29.58 19.55 15.30
N LYS A 16 30.74 20.11 15.64
CA LYS A 16 31.95 20.03 14.81
C LYS A 16 32.42 18.59 14.61
N ALA A 17 32.45 17.80 15.68
CA ALA A 17 32.81 16.38 15.60
C ALA A 17 31.84 15.60 14.69
N ASN A 18 30.52 15.80 14.84
CA ASN A 18 29.52 15.17 13.97
C ASN A 18 29.66 15.61 12.50
N LEU A 19 29.92 16.90 12.24
CA LEU A 19 30.13 17.42 10.88
C LEU A 19 31.41 16.85 10.25
N LEU A 20 32.47 16.66 11.04
CA LEU A 20 33.72 16.04 10.59
C LEU A 20 33.56 14.53 10.35
N GLU A 21 32.82 13.81 11.20
CA GLU A 21 32.54 12.38 11.01
C GLU A 21 31.62 12.12 9.81
N THR A 22 30.72 13.06 9.50
CA THR A 22 29.83 13.00 8.33
C THR A 22 30.38 13.72 7.11
N ALA A 23 31.59 14.28 7.17
CA ALA A 23 32.23 14.95 6.04
C ALA A 23 32.62 13.92 4.98
N VAL A 24 31.81 13.83 3.91
CA VAL A 24 32.08 12.95 2.78
C VAL A 24 32.97 13.70 1.78
N ALA A 25 34.11 13.09 1.43
CA ALA A 25 35.11 13.71 0.54
C ALA A 25 34.59 13.98 -0.88
N GLU A 26 33.72 13.10 -1.40
CA GLU A 26 33.06 13.26 -2.69
C GLU A 26 31.74 12.49 -2.72
N ILE A 27 30.68 13.11 -3.23
CA ILE A 27 29.37 12.47 -3.44
C ILE A 27 29.15 12.39 -4.94
N THR A 28 29.09 11.17 -5.46
CA THR A 28 28.89 10.90 -6.89
C THR A 28 27.53 10.27 -7.12
N ILE A 29 26.76 10.82 -8.05
CA ILE A 29 25.50 10.21 -8.49
C ILE A 29 25.84 8.96 -9.32
N ASP A 30 25.18 7.85 -9.03
CA ASP A 30 25.37 6.60 -9.77
C ASP A 30 25.08 6.82 -11.29
N PRO A 31 26.02 6.49 -12.19
CA PRO A 31 25.81 6.59 -13.64
C PRO A 31 24.56 5.87 -14.15
N ALA A 32 24.07 4.84 -13.44
CA ALA A 32 22.82 4.16 -13.77
C ALA A 32 21.61 5.12 -13.81
N PHE A 33 21.67 6.26 -13.10
CA PHE A 33 20.62 7.28 -13.10
C PHE A 33 20.69 8.27 -14.26
N ALA A 34 21.67 8.16 -15.18
CA ALA A 34 21.79 9.03 -16.35
C ALA A 34 20.50 9.10 -17.19
N VAL A 35 19.79 7.97 -17.33
CA VAL A 35 18.52 7.89 -18.06
C VAL A 35 17.43 8.82 -17.48
N LEU A 36 17.46 9.11 -16.17
CA LEU A 36 16.51 10.01 -15.55
C LEU A 36 16.75 11.46 -15.99
N PHE A 37 18.02 11.85 -16.16
CA PHE A 37 18.38 13.16 -16.69
C PHE A 37 18.03 13.30 -18.17
N GLU A 38 18.21 12.24 -18.97
CA GLU A 38 17.81 12.23 -20.40
C GLU A 38 16.32 12.56 -20.57
N VAL A 39 15.45 11.96 -19.76
CA VAL A 39 13.99 12.18 -19.81
C VAL A 39 13.63 13.65 -19.55
N VAL A 40 14.39 14.32 -18.68
CA VAL A 40 14.08 15.69 -18.22
C VAL A 40 15.00 16.75 -18.85
N ALA A 41 15.85 16.39 -19.81
CA ALA A 41 16.86 17.27 -20.40
C ALA A 41 16.27 18.57 -20.99
N GLY A 42 15.04 18.51 -21.52
CA GLY A 42 14.31 19.68 -22.02
C GLY A 42 13.74 20.62 -20.95
N PHE A 43 13.81 20.26 -19.67
CA PHE A 43 13.10 20.91 -18.57
C PHE A 43 14.07 21.34 -17.46
N ARG A 44 14.73 22.50 -17.62
CA ARG A 44 15.77 22.98 -16.67
C ARG A 44 15.37 22.93 -15.19
N GLY A 45 14.13 23.33 -14.87
CA GLY A 45 13.65 23.30 -13.48
C GLY A 45 13.44 21.88 -12.93
N ILE A 46 13.01 20.94 -13.77
CA ILE A 46 12.85 19.53 -13.36
C ILE A 46 14.24 18.89 -13.24
N HIS A 47 15.13 19.19 -14.17
CA HIS A 47 16.52 18.71 -14.15
C HIS A 47 17.25 19.13 -12.88
N GLY A 48 17.24 20.42 -12.52
CA GLY A 48 17.89 20.89 -11.29
C GLY A 48 17.32 20.23 -10.03
N ASN A 49 15.98 20.11 -9.95
CA ASN A 49 15.34 19.42 -8.83
C ASN A 49 15.71 17.92 -8.76
N LEU A 50 15.86 17.26 -9.91
CA LEU A 50 16.28 15.86 -9.99
C LEU A 50 17.74 15.71 -9.54
N GLU A 51 18.62 16.62 -9.96
CA GLU A 51 20.03 16.63 -9.60
C GLU A 51 20.23 16.76 -8.09
N GLU A 52 19.58 17.75 -7.47
CA GLU A 52 19.60 17.93 -6.00
C GLU A 52 19.08 16.70 -5.26
N LEU A 53 17.97 16.12 -5.75
CA LEU A 53 17.37 14.94 -5.13
C LEU A 53 18.27 13.70 -5.24
N LEU A 54 18.85 13.43 -6.41
CA LEU A 54 19.73 12.30 -6.62
C LEU A 54 21.06 12.47 -5.87
N TYR A 55 21.55 13.70 -5.73
CA TYR A 55 22.71 14.00 -4.89
C TYR A 55 22.45 13.63 -3.43
N GLU A 56 21.32 14.04 -2.86
CA GLU A 56 20.93 13.67 -1.48
C GLU A 56 20.72 12.16 -1.30
N ILE A 57 20.12 11.50 -2.29
CA ILE A 57 19.95 10.03 -2.31
C ILE A 57 21.30 9.30 -2.33
N SER A 58 22.30 9.89 -3.00
CA SER A 58 23.64 9.32 -3.11
C SER A 58 24.49 9.54 -1.85
N HIS A 59 24.02 10.34 -0.89
CA HIS A 59 24.73 10.61 0.35
C HIS A 59 24.78 9.35 1.25
N PRO A 60 25.96 8.91 1.75
CA PRO A 60 26.08 7.76 2.66
C PRO A 60 25.22 7.88 3.93
N PHE A 61 25.10 9.10 4.46
CA PHE A 61 24.30 9.44 5.63
C PHE A 61 22.93 10.06 5.28
N ARG A 62 22.33 9.66 4.15
CA ARG A 62 21.05 10.19 3.67
C ARG A 62 19.93 10.07 4.71
N ASN A 63 19.15 11.15 4.86
CA ASN A 63 18.01 11.17 5.77
C ASN A 63 16.71 10.91 5.01
N TRP A 64 16.29 9.65 4.94
CA TRP A 64 15.06 9.24 4.26
C TRP A 64 13.79 9.91 4.79
N LYS A 65 13.74 10.36 6.06
CA LYS A 65 12.58 11.08 6.58
C LYS A 65 12.35 12.43 5.87
N LEU A 66 13.43 13.05 5.36
CA LEU A 66 13.36 14.29 4.59
C LEU A 66 13.29 14.03 3.07
N ILE A 67 14.01 13.01 2.61
CA ILE A 67 14.15 12.70 1.19
C ILE A 67 12.89 12.03 0.63
N LEU A 68 12.31 11.07 1.33
CA LEU A 68 11.17 10.29 0.82
C LEU A 68 9.95 11.17 0.46
N PRO A 69 9.51 12.15 1.27
CA PRO A 69 8.42 13.05 0.89
C PRO A 69 8.73 13.85 -0.39
N ARG A 70 9.98 14.32 -0.55
CA ARG A 70 10.43 15.04 -1.75
C ARG A 70 10.47 14.13 -2.97
N LEU A 71 10.99 12.92 -2.82
CA LEU A 71 11.00 11.90 -3.86
C LEU A 71 9.57 11.58 -4.32
N ARG A 72 8.66 11.28 -3.38
CA ARG A 72 7.24 11.02 -3.69
C ARG A 72 6.62 12.19 -4.45
N ALA A 73 6.79 13.41 -3.96
CA ALA A 73 6.25 14.61 -4.62
C ALA A 73 6.82 14.78 -6.04
N PHE A 74 8.14 14.60 -6.21
CA PHE A 74 8.80 14.71 -7.50
C PHE A 74 8.28 13.68 -8.50
N VAL A 75 8.27 12.39 -8.13
CA VAL A 75 7.89 11.33 -9.08
C VAL A 75 6.40 11.41 -9.45
N LEU A 76 5.51 11.71 -8.50
CA LEU A 76 4.08 11.80 -8.78
C LEU A 76 3.74 13.01 -9.67
N LYS A 77 4.40 14.16 -9.42
CA LYS A 77 4.22 15.37 -10.22
C LYS A 77 4.68 15.19 -11.67
N ASN A 78 5.77 14.46 -11.88
CA ASN A 78 6.40 14.32 -13.18
C ASN A 78 6.11 12.98 -13.89
N ALA A 79 5.30 12.09 -13.30
CA ALA A 79 5.08 10.74 -13.81
C ALA A 79 4.65 10.69 -15.29
N ASP A 80 3.74 11.55 -15.74
CA ASP A 80 3.30 11.57 -17.14
C ASP A 80 4.43 11.91 -18.12
N LEU A 81 5.38 12.75 -17.71
CA LEU A 81 6.57 13.07 -18.49
C LEU A 81 7.46 11.82 -18.66
N PHE A 82 7.76 11.14 -17.55
CA PHE A 82 8.54 9.91 -17.57
C PHE A 82 7.86 8.81 -18.37
N ARG A 83 6.57 8.57 -18.09
CA ARG A 83 5.79 7.49 -18.67
C ARG A 83 5.75 7.54 -20.20
N ARG A 84 5.52 8.73 -20.77
CA ARG A 84 5.39 8.91 -22.22
C ARG A 84 6.73 8.92 -22.96
N HIS A 85 7.83 9.17 -22.27
CA HIS A 85 9.16 9.25 -22.89
C HIS A 85 9.56 7.90 -23.50
N ALA A 86 10.41 7.91 -24.54
CA ALA A 86 10.92 6.68 -25.17
C ALA A 86 11.64 5.78 -24.14
N LYS A 87 12.40 6.43 -23.24
CA LYS A 87 13.14 5.83 -22.12
C LYS A 87 12.31 5.63 -20.84
N GLY A 88 10.99 5.80 -20.90
CA GLY A 88 10.09 5.65 -19.76
C GLY A 88 10.19 4.30 -19.03
N PRO A 89 10.26 3.15 -19.75
CA PRO A 89 10.48 1.83 -19.14
C PRO A 89 11.77 1.77 -18.29
N GLU A 90 12.89 2.21 -18.86
CA GLU A 90 14.20 2.21 -18.18
C GLU A 90 14.21 3.18 -16.98
N ALA A 91 13.56 4.35 -17.13
CA ALA A 91 13.43 5.32 -16.04
C ALA A 91 12.55 4.81 -14.89
N LEU A 92 11.47 4.07 -15.20
CA LEU A 92 10.64 3.41 -14.20
C LEU A 92 11.49 2.46 -13.35
N GLU A 93 12.30 1.61 -13.98
CA GLU A 93 13.18 0.69 -13.24
C GLU A 93 14.12 1.43 -12.30
N ARG A 94 14.79 2.49 -12.77
CA ARG A 94 15.72 3.27 -11.94
C ARG A 94 15.02 3.96 -10.77
N LEU A 95 13.83 4.50 -10.97
CA LEU A 95 13.04 5.09 -9.87
C LEU A 95 12.57 4.01 -8.87
N LEU A 96 12.22 2.82 -9.36
CA LEU A 96 11.91 1.67 -8.49
C LEU A 96 13.14 1.23 -7.69
N ASP A 97 14.32 1.20 -8.30
CA ASP A 97 15.57 0.87 -7.60
C ASP A 97 15.81 1.79 -6.39
N ILE A 98 15.51 3.09 -6.54
CA ILE A 98 15.54 4.05 -5.42
C ILE A 98 14.52 3.65 -4.35
N PHE A 99 13.25 3.42 -4.70
CA PHE A 99 12.23 3.04 -3.71
C PHE A 99 12.57 1.75 -2.94
N PHE A 100 13.10 0.73 -3.62
CA PHE A 100 13.54 -0.49 -2.96
C PHE A 100 14.79 -0.27 -2.09
N THR A 101 15.66 0.68 -2.44
CA THR A 101 16.74 1.14 -1.56
C THR A 101 16.18 1.79 -0.30
N VAL A 102 15.15 2.65 -0.42
CA VAL A 102 14.46 3.22 0.75
C VAL A 102 13.90 2.11 1.64
N LEU A 103 13.24 1.11 1.06
CA LEU A 103 12.67 -0.01 1.82
C LEU A 103 13.76 -0.81 2.58
N ALA A 104 14.89 -1.07 1.93
CA ALA A 104 16.01 -1.77 2.55
C ALA A 104 16.62 -0.96 3.71
N ASP A 105 16.86 0.33 3.51
CA ASP A 105 17.42 1.22 4.53
C ASP A 105 16.42 1.48 5.68
N ALA A 106 15.12 1.41 5.41
CA ALA A 106 14.05 1.59 6.38
C ALA A 106 13.68 0.32 7.16
N ALA A 107 14.39 -0.81 6.98
CA ALA A 107 14.03 -2.10 7.57
C ALA A 107 13.87 -2.12 9.11
N LYS A 108 14.46 -1.15 9.82
CA LYS A 108 14.33 -1.00 11.29
C LYS A 108 13.40 0.14 11.72
N ASN A 109 12.72 0.79 10.77
CA ASN A 109 11.85 1.92 11.00
C ASN A 109 10.52 1.70 10.28
N GLU A 110 9.61 1.02 10.98
CA GLU A 110 8.29 0.60 10.47
C GLU A 110 7.49 1.77 9.87
N ALA A 111 7.46 2.93 10.52
CA ALA A 111 6.73 4.09 10.01
C ALA A 111 7.31 4.60 8.67
N LEU A 112 8.64 4.61 8.53
CA LEU A 112 9.29 4.98 7.27
C LEU A 112 9.09 3.90 6.21
N GLN A 113 9.11 2.63 6.58
CA GLN A 113 8.89 1.51 5.69
C GLN A 113 7.45 1.54 5.12
N ALA A 114 6.45 1.75 5.97
CA ALA A 114 5.06 1.93 5.55
C ALA A 114 4.91 3.12 4.59
N ALA A 115 5.52 4.27 4.90
CA ALA A 115 5.50 5.44 4.02
C ALA A 115 6.19 5.17 2.66
N ALA A 116 7.27 4.38 2.66
CA ALA A 116 7.99 4.00 1.44
C ALA A 116 7.18 3.06 0.56
N VAL A 117 6.50 2.06 1.16
CA VAL A 117 5.54 1.19 0.47
C VAL A 117 4.42 2.02 -0.16
N GLU A 118 3.84 2.94 0.59
CA GLU A 118 2.76 3.81 0.10
C GLU A 118 3.24 4.66 -1.09
N ALA A 119 4.44 5.26 -1.00
CA ALA A 119 5.03 6.04 -2.07
C ALA A 119 5.35 5.22 -3.32
N LEU A 120 5.89 4.01 -3.15
CA LEU A 120 6.18 3.08 -4.24
C LEU A 120 4.89 2.71 -4.97
N LEU A 121 3.85 2.27 -4.27
CA LEU A 121 2.59 1.84 -4.90
C LEU A 121 1.87 3.01 -5.58
N ALA A 122 1.85 4.18 -4.97
CA ALA A 122 1.29 5.39 -5.59
C ALA A 122 2.04 5.74 -6.89
N PHE A 123 3.36 5.61 -6.89
CA PHE A 123 4.17 5.85 -8.07
C PHE A 123 3.92 4.81 -9.18
N VAL A 124 3.86 3.52 -8.83
CA VAL A 124 3.54 2.46 -9.79
C VAL A 124 2.16 2.66 -10.40
N GLU A 125 1.14 2.94 -9.58
CA GLU A 125 -0.22 3.26 -10.05
C GLU A 125 -0.22 4.45 -11.01
N ARG A 126 0.56 5.49 -10.70
CA ARG A 126 0.69 6.69 -11.55
C ARG A 126 1.44 6.45 -12.85
N MET A 127 2.39 5.51 -12.86
CA MET A 127 3.17 5.12 -14.03
C MET A 127 2.46 4.09 -14.93
N LEU A 128 1.25 3.64 -14.56
CA LEU A 128 0.52 2.67 -15.36
C LEU A 128 0.27 3.19 -16.79
N PRO A 129 0.47 2.33 -17.81
CA PRO A 129 0.21 2.66 -19.20
C PRO A 129 -1.21 3.18 -19.47
N GLY A 130 -1.31 4.11 -20.41
CA GLY A 130 -2.57 4.72 -20.84
C GLY A 130 -3.40 3.81 -21.75
N ASP A 131 -2.73 2.98 -22.54
CA ASP A 131 -3.33 2.09 -23.54
C ASP A 131 -2.54 0.78 -23.72
N ALA A 132 -3.08 -0.12 -24.53
CA ALA A 132 -2.52 -1.44 -24.82
C ALA A 132 -1.14 -1.39 -25.52
N ALA A 133 -0.92 -0.40 -26.39
CA ALA A 133 0.34 -0.27 -27.13
C ALA A 133 1.47 0.21 -26.21
N GLU A 134 1.17 1.13 -25.31
CA GLU A 134 2.08 1.55 -24.27
C GLU A 134 2.36 0.43 -23.27
N LEU A 135 1.35 -0.37 -22.90
CA LEU A 135 1.51 -1.48 -21.96
C LEU A 135 2.57 -2.50 -22.40
N ALA A 136 2.60 -2.83 -23.69
CA ALA A 136 3.61 -3.76 -24.23
C ALA A 136 5.06 -3.29 -23.97
N ARG A 137 5.31 -1.97 -23.88
CA ARG A 137 6.64 -1.41 -23.58
C ARG A 137 7.05 -1.55 -22.11
N TYR A 138 6.08 -1.74 -21.22
CA TYR A 138 6.26 -1.78 -19.77
C TYR A 138 6.18 -3.20 -19.19
N ASP A 139 6.06 -4.24 -20.03
CA ASP A 139 6.00 -5.64 -19.63
C ASP A 139 7.13 -6.02 -18.64
N GLN A 140 8.38 -5.85 -19.05
CA GLN A 140 9.54 -6.25 -18.25
C GLN A 140 9.70 -5.42 -16.95
N PRO A 141 9.69 -4.06 -16.97
CA PRO A 141 9.81 -3.28 -15.74
C PRO A 141 8.71 -3.57 -14.71
N LEU A 142 7.46 -3.74 -15.16
CA LEU A 142 6.34 -4.04 -14.25
C LEU A 142 6.44 -5.46 -13.72
N ALA A 143 6.80 -6.44 -14.56
CA ALA A 143 7.03 -7.81 -14.11
C ALA A 143 8.14 -7.88 -13.05
N ALA A 144 9.26 -7.19 -13.27
CA ALA A 144 10.36 -7.09 -12.31
C ALA A 144 9.92 -6.41 -11.00
N CYS A 145 9.13 -5.33 -11.08
CA CYS A 145 8.55 -4.66 -9.92
C CYS A 145 7.71 -5.62 -9.09
N PHE A 146 6.74 -6.30 -9.71
CA PHE A 146 5.85 -7.22 -9.00
C PHE A 146 6.58 -8.44 -8.46
N ALA A 147 7.60 -8.95 -9.15
CA ALA A 147 8.45 -10.02 -8.63
C ALA A 147 9.24 -9.57 -7.38
N ARG A 148 9.76 -8.34 -7.36
CA ARG A 148 10.46 -7.78 -6.18
C ARG A 148 9.52 -7.52 -5.01
N LEU A 149 8.33 -6.97 -5.27
CA LEU A 149 7.28 -6.82 -4.25
C LEU A 149 6.86 -8.19 -3.69
N HIS A 150 6.69 -9.19 -4.57
CA HIS A 150 6.41 -10.56 -4.20
C HIS A 150 7.60 -11.21 -3.46
N GLY A 151 8.81 -10.66 -3.50
CA GLY A 151 9.99 -11.18 -2.79
C GLY A 151 10.23 -10.57 -1.41
N LEU A 152 9.44 -9.56 -1.01
CA LEU A 152 9.56 -8.91 0.29
C LEU A 152 9.21 -9.88 1.44
N ASP A 153 9.70 -9.61 2.65
CA ASP A 153 9.28 -10.33 3.85
C ASP A 153 7.82 -10.03 4.21
N ASP A 154 7.21 -10.90 5.01
CA ASP A 154 5.79 -10.79 5.35
C ASP A 154 5.46 -9.51 6.12
N ALA A 155 6.35 -9.02 6.99
CA ALA A 155 6.11 -7.79 7.75
C ALA A 155 6.05 -6.58 6.81
N THR A 156 7.00 -6.47 5.87
CA THR A 156 6.96 -5.42 4.84
C THR A 156 5.74 -5.56 3.93
N LEU A 157 5.37 -6.78 3.55
CA LEU A 157 4.18 -7.05 2.73
C LEU A 157 2.88 -6.69 3.43
N MET A 158 2.81 -6.78 4.76
CA MET A 158 1.62 -6.37 5.50
C MET A 158 1.33 -4.87 5.35
N HIS A 159 2.33 -4.03 5.13
CA HIS A 159 2.11 -2.61 4.76
C HIS A 159 1.42 -2.47 3.40
N ILE A 160 1.60 -3.42 2.48
CA ILE A 160 0.86 -3.46 1.21
C ILE A 160 -0.57 -3.94 1.44
N VAL A 161 -0.75 -4.99 2.25
CA VAL A 161 -2.06 -5.57 2.59
C VAL A 161 -2.98 -4.52 3.22
N GLN A 162 -2.47 -3.79 4.20
CA GLN A 162 -3.23 -2.82 5.01
C GLN A 162 -3.15 -1.38 4.47
N GLY A 163 -2.43 -1.17 3.36
CA GLY A 163 -2.20 0.15 2.79
C GLY A 163 -3.42 0.74 2.06
N HIS A 164 -3.37 2.06 1.84
CA HIS A 164 -4.43 2.81 1.15
C HIS A 164 -4.39 2.72 -0.38
N HIS A 165 -3.28 2.23 -0.95
CA HIS A 165 -3.10 2.03 -2.40
C HIS A 165 -3.29 0.55 -2.74
N PRO A 166 -4.52 0.11 -3.04
CA PRO A 166 -4.80 -1.30 -3.22
C PRO A 166 -4.18 -1.82 -4.52
N VAL A 167 -3.33 -2.84 -4.40
CA VAL A 167 -2.75 -3.57 -5.55
C VAL A 167 -3.83 -4.10 -6.49
N LYS A 168 -5.03 -4.39 -5.96
CA LYS A 168 -6.21 -4.72 -6.78
C LYS A 168 -6.50 -3.69 -7.88
N LYS A 169 -6.43 -2.38 -7.61
CA LYS A 169 -6.68 -1.36 -8.63
C LYS A 169 -5.66 -1.40 -9.77
N ILE A 170 -4.40 -1.67 -9.41
CA ILE A 170 -3.32 -1.84 -10.38
C ILE A 170 -3.60 -3.08 -11.24
N ALA A 171 -3.95 -4.21 -10.60
CA ALA A 171 -4.30 -5.46 -11.27
C ALA A 171 -5.54 -5.32 -12.19
N GLU A 172 -6.61 -4.66 -11.74
CA GLU A 172 -7.81 -4.35 -12.55
C GLU A 172 -7.45 -3.56 -13.81
N ARG A 173 -6.61 -2.53 -13.66
CA ARG A 173 -6.18 -1.71 -14.78
C ARG A 173 -5.34 -2.50 -15.78
N LEU A 174 -4.42 -3.32 -15.32
CA LEU A 174 -3.61 -4.19 -16.18
C LEU A 174 -4.47 -5.23 -16.90
N GLN A 175 -5.43 -5.86 -16.20
CA GLN A 175 -6.40 -6.78 -16.79
C GLN A 175 -7.20 -6.11 -17.91
N GLN A 176 -7.70 -4.89 -17.67
CA GLN A 176 -8.46 -4.12 -18.64
C GLN A 176 -7.65 -3.83 -19.92
N LEU A 177 -6.39 -3.44 -19.76
CA LEU A 177 -5.49 -3.11 -20.87
C LEU A 177 -5.06 -4.37 -21.64
N ALA A 178 -4.75 -5.46 -20.94
CA ALA A 178 -4.46 -6.75 -21.56
C ALA A 178 -5.64 -7.26 -22.41
N GLY A 179 -6.87 -7.12 -21.90
CA GLY A 179 -8.11 -7.47 -22.62
C GLY A 179 -8.36 -6.64 -23.89
N GLN A 180 -7.67 -5.52 -24.09
CA GLN A 180 -7.72 -4.71 -25.32
C GLN A 180 -6.73 -5.19 -26.40
N GLY A 181 -6.09 -6.35 -26.20
CA GLY A 181 -5.16 -6.96 -27.15
C GLY A 181 -3.68 -6.61 -26.90
N ALA A 182 -3.33 -6.11 -25.71
CA ALA A 182 -1.93 -5.93 -25.34
C ALA A 182 -1.26 -7.30 -25.10
N SER A 183 -0.07 -7.52 -25.68
CA SER A 183 0.80 -8.63 -25.26
C SER A 183 1.46 -8.26 -23.93
N TYR A 184 0.87 -8.70 -22.82
CA TYR A 184 1.37 -8.45 -21.47
C TYR A 184 1.16 -9.68 -20.58
N ASP A 185 2.19 -10.09 -19.85
CA ASP A 185 2.09 -11.22 -18.93
C ASP A 185 1.50 -10.80 -17.58
N LEU A 186 0.29 -11.26 -17.27
CA LEU A 186 -0.40 -10.97 -16.01
C LEU A 186 0.07 -11.84 -14.83
N ARG A 187 0.88 -12.88 -15.06
CA ARG A 187 1.31 -13.80 -13.99
C ARG A 187 2.08 -13.12 -12.85
N PRO A 188 3.02 -12.18 -13.09
CA PRO A 188 3.74 -11.50 -12.01
C PRO A 188 2.81 -10.75 -11.03
N ILE A 189 1.81 -10.02 -11.55
CA ILE A 189 0.83 -9.33 -10.70
C ILE A 189 -0.13 -10.32 -10.05
N ALA A 190 -0.50 -11.42 -10.72
CA ALA A 190 -1.34 -12.46 -10.15
C ALA A 190 -0.66 -13.16 -8.96
N ARG A 191 0.63 -13.49 -9.04
CA ARG A 191 1.41 -14.05 -7.91
C ARG A 191 1.46 -13.09 -6.73
N LEU A 192 1.74 -11.81 -6.99
CA LEU A 192 1.76 -10.78 -5.96
C LEU A 192 0.39 -10.67 -5.27
N LEU A 193 -0.69 -10.59 -6.05
CA LEU A 193 -2.05 -10.49 -5.52
C LEU A 193 -2.44 -11.75 -4.72
N GLN A 194 -2.07 -12.94 -5.19
CA GLN A 194 -2.31 -14.20 -4.47
C GLN A 194 -1.59 -14.19 -3.11
N ARG A 195 -0.31 -13.79 -3.05
CA ARG A 195 0.44 -13.69 -1.79
C ARG A 195 -0.17 -12.67 -0.82
N ILE A 196 -0.59 -11.51 -1.33
CA ILE A 196 -1.26 -10.46 -0.53
C ILE A 196 -2.59 -10.97 0.06
N LEU A 197 -3.41 -11.67 -0.74
CA LEU A 197 -4.68 -12.22 -0.28
C LEU A 197 -4.47 -13.33 0.75
N GLU A 198 -3.47 -14.20 0.56
CA GLU A 198 -3.12 -15.25 1.52
C GLU A 198 -2.70 -14.65 2.88
N LEU A 199 -1.83 -13.64 2.87
CA LEU A 199 -1.44 -12.91 4.08
C LEU A 199 -2.64 -12.22 4.75
N ASN A 200 -3.52 -11.59 3.96
CA ASN A 200 -4.73 -10.96 4.48
C ASN A 200 -5.65 -11.97 5.17
N TYR A 201 -5.90 -13.14 4.57
CA TYR A 201 -6.74 -14.16 5.19
C TYR A 201 -6.08 -14.79 6.41
N GLY A 202 -4.76 -15.00 6.37
CA GLY A 202 -3.99 -15.43 7.53
C GLY A 202 -4.11 -14.44 8.69
N TYR A 203 -4.02 -13.14 8.42
CA TYR A 203 -4.20 -12.07 9.39
C TYR A 203 -5.59 -12.13 10.04
N TRP A 204 -6.67 -12.11 9.24
CA TRP A 204 -8.03 -12.13 9.81
C TRP A 204 -8.38 -13.42 10.54
N LEU A 205 -7.82 -14.58 10.14
CA LEU A 205 -8.02 -15.85 10.83
C LEU A 205 -7.24 -15.94 12.17
N ALA A 206 -6.23 -15.09 12.36
CA ALA A 206 -5.48 -15.00 13.61
C ALA A 206 -6.16 -14.09 14.65
N GLU A 207 -7.06 -13.20 14.20
CA GLU A 207 -7.94 -12.44 15.08
C GLU A 207 -9.03 -13.34 15.69
N GLU A 208 -9.78 -12.83 16.66
CA GLU A 208 -10.92 -13.56 17.21
C GLU A 208 -12.09 -13.57 16.21
N ASP A 209 -12.72 -14.73 16.03
CA ASP A 209 -13.86 -14.85 15.12
C ASP A 209 -15.04 -14.01 15.62
N PRO A 210 -15.48 -12.98 14.87
CA PRO A 210 -16.47 -12.03 15.35
C PRO A 210 -17.85 -12.67 15.56
N LEU A 211 -18.20 -13.71 14.81
CA LEU A 211 -19.51 -14.34 14.90
C LEU A 211 -19.72 -15.12 16.21
N PRO A 212 -18.93 -16.16 16.54
CA PRO A 212 -19.11 -16.92 17.77
C PRO A 212 -18.86 -16.04 19.00
N TRP A 213 -17.86 -15.14 18.97
CA TRP A 213 -17.59 -14.21 20.05
C TRP A 213 -18.81 -13.34 20.38
N PHE A 214 -19.44 -12.78 19.35
CA PHE A 214 -20.58 -11.90 19.54
C PHE A 214 -21.82 -12.67 20.05
N LEU A 215 -22.08 -13.87 19.52
CA LEU A 215 -23.19 -14.72 19.97
C LEU A 215 -23.05 -15.13 21.44
N GLU A 216 -21.84 -15.50 21.88
CA GLU A 216 -21.57 -15.83 23.28
C GLU A 216 -21.91 -14.66 24.21
N ARG A 217 -21.43 -13.46 23.87
CA ARG A 217 -21.63 -12.23 24.67
C ARG A 217 -23.03 -11.62 24.55
N CYS A 218 -23.76 -11.95 23.48
CA CYS A 218 -25.11 -11.47 23.23
C CYS A 218 -26.21 -12.39 23.78
N SER A 219 -25.88 -13.56 24.33
CA SER A 219 -26.83 -14.61 24.73
C SER A 219 -28.06 -14.18 25.57
N SER A 220 -28.00 -13.07 26.34
CA SER A 220 -29.15 -12.50 27.05
C SER A 220 -29.84 -11.30 26.36
N MET A 221 -29.25 -10.79 25.28
CA MET A 221 -29.66 -9.61 24.51
C MET A 221 -30.13 -9.95 23.09
N CYS A 222 -29.91 -11.18 22.65
CA CYS A 222 -30.27 -11.72 21.35
C CYS A 222 -31.63 -12.44 21.45
N GLU A 223 -32.68 -11.96 20.79
CA GLU A 223 -33.95 -12.67 20.69
C GLU A 223 -33.84 -13.89 19.75
N GLU A 224 -34.70 -14.90 19.96
CA GLU A 224 -34.81 -16.05 19.06
C GLU A 224 -35.16 -15.58 17.63
N GLY A 225 -34.36 -15.97 16.63
CA GLY A 225 -34.60 -15.63 15.22
C GLY A 225 -33.92 -14.35 14.73
N TRP A 226 -33.03 -13.74 15.52
CA TRP A 226 -32.33 -12.53 15.12
C TRP A 226 -31.28 -12.75 14.00
N GLU A 227 -31.42 -12.00 12.92
CA GLU A 227 -30.67 -12.15 11.65
C GLU A 227 -29.23 -11.62 11.66
N ALA A 228 -28.72 -11.13 12.80
CA ALA A 228 -27.35 -10.62 12.91
C ALA A 228 -26.27 -11.68 12.64
N GLY A 229 -26.61 -12.96 12.78
CA GLY A 229 -25.77 -14.07 12.32
C GLY A 229 -25.37 -13.91 10.85
N LYS A 230 -26.27 -13.44 9.97
CA LYS A 230 -25.97 -13.23 8.55
C LYS A 230 -25.01 -12.05 8.31
N LEU A 231 -25.09 -11.00 9.13
CA LEU A 231 -24.19 -9.83 9.03
C LEU A 231 -22.76 -10.21 9.41
N LEU A 232 -22.60 -10.93 10.52
CA LEU A 232 -21.29 -11.38 10.99
C LEU A 232 -20.76 -12.57 10.20
N GLN A 233 -21.62 -13.37 9.56
CA GLN A 233 -21.20 -14.46 8.68
C GLN A 233 -20.25 -13.97 7.57
N ALA A 234 -20.47 -12.77 7.02
CA ALA A 234 -19.63 -12.20 5.96
C ALA A 234 -18.17 -11.96 6.38
N ILE A 235 -17.91 -11.83 7.70
CA ILE A 235 -16.59 -11.60 8.29
C ILE A 235 -16.16 -12.72 9.24
N SER A 236 -16.90 -13.84 9.26
CA SER A 236 -16.62 -15.02 10.10
C SER A 236 -15.41 -15.80 9.60
N HIS A 237 -14.78 -16.60 10.48
CA HIS A 237 -13.66 -17.45 10.06
C HIS A 237 -14.08 -18.51 9.04
N ASP A 238 -15.30 -19.04 9.13
CA ASP A 238 -15.80 -20.01 8.15
C ASP A 238 -15.84 -19.40 6.75
N ARG A 239 -16.35 -18.17 6.61
CA ARG A 239 -16.35 -17.46 5.33
C ARG A 239 -14.93 -17.15 4.84
N ILE A 240 -14.03 -16.75 5.73
CA ILE A 240 -12.63 -16.47 5.35
C ILE A 240 -11.91 -17.75 4.90
N ARG A 241 -12.18 -18.90 5.53
CA ARG A 241 -11.66 -20.21 5.09
C ARG A 241 -12.16 -20.59 3.71
N GLU A 242 -13.42 -20.32 3.38
CA GLU A 242 -13.96 -20.51 2.02
C GLU A 242 -13.22 -19.65 0.98
N TYR A 243 -12.96 -18.37 1.29
CA TYR A 243 -12.17 -17.51 0.41
C TYR A 243 -10.73 -18.02 0.23
N ARG A 244 -10.09 -18.48 1.31
CA ARG A 244 -8.75 -19.07 1.27
C ARG A 244 -8.71 -20.37 0.46
N GLN A 245 -9.72 -21.23 0.57
CA GLN A 245 -9.85 -22.42 -0.27
C GLN A 245 -10.03 -22.05 -1.75
N THR A 246 -10.87 -21.04 -2.03
CA THR A 246 -11.06 -20.52 -3.39
C THR A 246 -9.76 -19.96 -3.96
N LEU A 247 -8.99 -19.22 -3.15
CA LEU A 247 -7.68 -18.68 -3.51
C LEU A 247 -6.67 -19.78 -3.85
N ALA A 248 -6.59 -20.83 -3.02
CA ALA A 248 -5.68 -21.96 -3.21
C ALA A 248 -6.00 -22.78 -4.47
N ALA A 249 -7.26 -22.75 -4.94
CA ALA A 249 -7.68 -23.43 -6.17
C ALA A 249 -7.33 -22.65 -7.46
N ILE A 250 -6.85 -21.39 -7.36
CA ILE A 250 -6.47 -20.58 -8.52
C ILE A 250 -5.00 -20.84 -8.87
N ASN A 251 -4.75 -21.39 -10.06
CA ASN A 251 -3.40 -21.60 -10.57
C ASN A 251 -2.89 -20.36 -11.33
N VAL A 252 -2.09 -19.53 -10.64
CA VAL A 252 -1.51 -18.30 -11.18
C VAL A 252 -0.35 -18.50 -12.16
N GLU A 253 0.14 -19.73 -12.33
CA GLU A 253 1.23 -20.03 -13.26
C GLU A 253 0.77 -20.25 -14.71
N THR A 254 -0.54 -20.40 -14.90
CA THR A 254 -1.13 -20.66 -16.21
C THR A 254 -0.95 -19.45 -17.13
N GLU A 255 -0.53 -19.69 -18.37
CA GLU A 255 -0.54 -18.64 -19.40
C GLU A 255 -1.98 -18.16 -19.63
N GLY A 256 -2.19 -16.84 -19.66
CA GLY A 256 -3.54 -16.27 -19.68
C GLY A 256 -4.30 -16.42 -18.36
N VAL A 257 -3.59 -16.40 -17.23
CA VAL A 257 -4.16 -16.44 -15.87
C VAL A 257 -5.43 -15.59 -15.77
N ASP A 258 -6.50 -16.21 -15.24
CA ASP A 258 -7.76 -15.53 -15.00
C ASP A 258 -7.66 -14.65 -13.74
N LEU A 259 -7.06 -13.47 -13.90
CA LEU A 259 -6.90 -12.49 -12.83
C LEU A 259 -8.26 -12.01 -12.29
N VAL A 260 -9.35 -12.15 -13.06
CA VAL A 260 -10.70 -11.75 -12.63
C VAL A 260 -11.12 -12.51 -11.39
N ARG A 261 -10.87 -13.82 -11.32
CA ARG A 261 -11.18 -14.64 -10.14
C ARG A 261 -10.43 -14.20 -8.88
N LEU A 262 -9.19 -13.73 -9.01
CA LEU A 262 -8.45 -13.16 -7.87
C LEU A 262 -9.02 -11.80 -7.45
N LEU A 263 -9.47 -10.99 -8.41
CA LEU A 263 -10.02 -9.66 -8.15
C LEU A 263 -11.39 -9.70 -7.45
N GLU A 264 -12.16 -10.77 -7.64
CA GLU A 264 -13.44 -11.01 -6.95
C GLU A 264 -13.29 -11.31 -5.45
N LEU A 265 -12.15 -11.87 -5.03
CA LEU A 265 -11.89 -12.26 -3.64
C LEU A 265 -11.64 -11.04 -2.75
N PRO A 266 -12.27 -10.89 -1.57
CA PRO A 266 -12.18 -9.65 -0.77
C PRO A 266 -10.76 -9.37 -0.28
N ALA A 267 -10.32 -8.12 -0.43
CA ALA A 267 -9.07 -7.60 0.11
C ALA A 267 -9.26 -7.01 1.51
N HIS A 268 -8.18 -6.61 2.17
CA HIS A 268 -8.20 -6.10 3.54
C HIS A 268 -9.23 -4.98 3.75
N ILE A 269 -9.23 -3.97 2.87
CA ILE A 269 -10.16 -2.83 2.95
C ILE A 269 -11.63 -3.25 2.84
N ASP A 270 -11.93 -4.36 2.16
CA ASP A 270 -13.28 -4.87 2.04
C ASP A 270 -13.77 -5.43 3.39
N PHE A 271 -12.92 -6.14 4.14
CA PHE A 271 -13.22 -6.56 5.51
C PHE A 271 -13.37 -5.35 6.44
N VAL A 272 -12.44 -4.39 6.40
CA VAL A 272 -12.53 -3.15 7.21
C VAL A 272 -13.87 -2.45 6.95
N ARG A 273 -14.31 -2.35 5.69
CA ARG A 273 -15.61 -1.77 5.33
C ARG A 273 -16.78 -2.59 5.85
N LEU A 274 -16.70 -3.93 5.83
CA LEU A 274 -17.73 -4.80 6.40
C LEU A 274 -17.84 -4.61 7.91
N TYR A 275 -16.72 -4.66 8.65
CA TYR A 275 -16.66 -4.37 10.09
C TYR A 275 -17.28 -3.00 10.41
N ARG A 276 -16.93 -1.96 9.66
CA ARG A 276 -17.48 -0.61 9.84
C ARG A 276 -19.00 -0.53 9.64
N LYS A 277 -19.59 -1.39 8.81
CA LYS A 277 -21.03 -1.40 8.53
C LYS A 277 -21.84 -2.09 9.63
N VAL A 278 -21.26 -3.09 10.30
CA VAL A 278 -21.97 -3.92 11.29
C VAL A 278 -22.71 -3.09 12.36
N PRO A 279 -22.11 -2.06 13.01
CA PRO A 279 -22.82 -1.26 14.01
C PRO A 279 -24.12 -0.61 13.51
N GLY A 280 -24.14 -0.13 12.26
CA GLY A 280 -25.34 0.49 11.68
C GLY A 280 -26.41 -0.53 11.31
N GLU A 281 -26.01 -1.71 10.84
CA GLU A 281 -26.93 -2.81 10.53
C GLU A 281 -27.53 -3.43 11.79
N LEU A 282 -26.76 -3.50 12.89
CA LEU A 282 -27.25 -3.91 14.20
C LEU A 282 -28.34 -2.97 14.74
N GLU A 283 -28.23 -1.68 14.45
CA GLU A 283 -29.23 -0.66 14.81
C GLU A 283 -30.50 -0.79 13.96
N ALA A 284 -30.34 -0.99 12.64
CA ALA A 284 -31.46 -1.14 11.71
C ALA A 284 -32.29 -2.42 11.96
N THR A 285 -31.65 -3.52 12.36
CA THR A 285 -32.32 -4.80 12.64
C THR A 285 -33.01 -4.86 14.00
N GLY A 286 -32.64 -3.97 14.95
CA GLY A 286 -33.25 -3.88 16.28
C GLY A 286 -34.41 -2.89 16.38
N ALA A 287 -34.56 -1.98 15.41
CA ALA A 287 -35.66 -1.03 15.38
C ALA A 287 -36.91 -1.67 14.76
N ALA A 288 -37.93 -1.98 15.59
CA ALA A 288 -39.28 -2.13 15.05
C ALA A 288 -39.66 -0.83 14.32
N ALA A 289 -40.18 -0.93 13.09
CA ALA A 289 -40.41 0.21 12.20
C ALA A 289 -41.08 1.40 12.92
N GLY A 290 -40.31 2.45 13.22
CA GLY A 290 -40.78 3.69 13.84
C GLY A 290 -40.64 3.81 15.37
N ALA A 291 -40.07 2.82 16.07
CA ALA A 291 -39.76 2.91 17.51
C ALA A 291 -38.28 3.32 17.74
N PRO A 292 -37.97 4.09 18.81
CA PRO A 292 -36.59 4.31 19.21
C PRO A 292 -35.88 2.98 19.52
N PRO A 293 -34.57 2.86 19.25
CA PRO A 293 -33.83 1.63 19.51
C PRO A 293 -33.96 1.24 20.98
N ASP A 294 -34.27 -0.02 21.24
CA ASP A 294 -34.33 -0.52 22.61
C ASP A 294 -32.91 -0.56 23.22
N ARG A 295 -32.85 -0.59 24.56
CA ARG A 295 -31.57 -0.65 25.29
C ARG A 295 -30.70 -1.84 24.85
N PHE A 296 -31.32 -2.93 24.41
CA PHE A 296 -30.61 -4.12 23.93
C PHE A 296 -29.91 -3.87 22.59
N THR A 297 -30.53 -3.13 21.68
CA THR A 297 -29.96 -2.69 20.40
C THR A 297 -28.74 -1.81 20.61
N GLU A 298 -28.85 -0.81 21.49
CA GLU A 298 -27.72 0.05 21.84
C GLU A 298 -26.56 -0.74 22.48
N ASN A 299 -26.87 -1.65 23.41
CA ASN A 299 -25.85 -2.49 24.05
C ASN A 299 -25.12 -3.40 23.05
N ARG A 300 -25.85 -4.02 22.11
CA ARG A 300 -25.26 -4.88 21.06
C ARG A 300 -24.33 -4.08 20.14
N LYS A 301 -24.73 -2.87 19.76
CA LYS A 301 -23.90 -1.94 18.99
C LYS A 301 -22.63 -1.55 19.74
N LEU A 302 -22.75 -1.13 21.00
CA LEU A 302 -21.60 -0.74 21.83
C LEU A 302 -20.64 -1.91 22.04
N LEU A 303 -21.16 -3.11 22.31
CA LEU A 303 -20.36 -4.32 22.45
C LEU A 303 -19.49 -4.58 21.22
N PHE A 304 -20.08 -4.50 20.02
CA PHE A 304 -19.34 -4.71 18.77
C PHE A 304 -18.34 -3.58 18.49
N LEU A 305 -18.67 -2.33 18.81
CA LEU A 305 -17.76 -1.19 18.68
C LEU A 305 -16.54 -1.34 19.60
N PHE A 306 -16.72 -1.74 20.85
CA PHE A 306 -15.60 -2.00 21.76
C PHE A 306 -14.69 -3.09 21.23
N ARG A 307 -15.24 -4.18 20.70
CA ARG A 307 -14.43 -5.22 20.06
C ARG A 307 -13.67 -4.70 18.84
N SER A 308 -14.34 -3.91 18.00
CA SER A 308 -13.71 -3.32 16.81
C SER A 308 -12.53 -2.41 17.18
N MET A 309 -12.61 -1.70 18.31
CA MET A 309 -11.51 -0.88 18.82
C MET A 309 -10.32 -1.71 19.34
N GLU A 310 -10.54 -2.95 19.76
CA GLU A 310 -9.51 -3.86 20.25
C GLU A 310 -8.80 -4.63 19.12
N THR A 311 -9.34 -4.64 17.90
CA THR A 311 -8.79 -5.34 16.73
C THR A 311 -7.79 -4.43 16.00
N PRO A 312 -6.46 -4.71 16.04
CA PRO A 312 -5.44 -3.80 15.49
C PRO A 312 -5.64 -3.48 13.99
N GLY A 313 -6.06 -4.46 13.20
CA GLY A 313 -6.30 -4.33 11.75
C GLY A 313 -7.52 -3.50 11.38
N LEU A 314 -8.26 -2.98 12.37
CA LEU A 314 -9.33 -2.01 12.17
C LEU A 314 -8.87 -0.56 12.43
N SER A 315 -7.56 -0.31 12.58
CA SER A 315 -7.00 1.04 12.78
C SER A 315 -7.32 2.06 11.66
N LEU A 316 -7.88 1.60 10.54
CA LEU A 316 -8.36 2.41 9.42
C LEU A 316 -9.82 2.92 9.60
N ILE A 317 -10.51 2.52 10.67
CA ILE A 317 -11.87 2.96 11.04
C ILE A 317 -11.78 4.14 12.01
#